data_AF-A0A9W8N549-F1
#
_entry.id   AF-A0A9W8N549-F1
#
_cell.length_a   1.000
_cell.length_b   1.000
_cell.length_c   1.000
_cell.angle_alpha   90.00
_cell.angle_beta   90.00
_cell.angle_gamma   90.00
#
_symmetry.space_group_name_H-M   'P 1'
#
loop_
_entity.id
_entity.type
_entity.pdbx_description
1 polymer ?
#
loop_
_entity_poly.entity_id
_entity_poly.type
_entity_poly.pdbx_seq_one_letter_code
_entity_poly.pdbx_strand_id
1 'polypeptide(L)'
;MNEACRYPVLPHTMPPSASVSSDMLNTLKLYAQYAGASYCNSEAAIGSTVSCSGNACPAVTAAGAAITATFAGSDTDIQGFVSTDKQNQVIVMSVRGSHSIRNWITE
;
A
#
# COMPACT_ATOMS: atom_id res chain seq x y z
N MET A 1 0.97 17.24 56.14
CA MET A 1 1.08 18.46 55.30
C MET A 1 2.58 18.71 55.15
N ASN A 2 3.30 18.52 54.05
CA ASN A 2 2.97 18.36 52.65
C ASN A 2 4.18 17.64 52.00
N GLU A 3 4.06 16.36 51.64
CA GLU A 3 5.07 15.67 50.82
C GLU A 3 4.75 15.93 49.35
N ALA A 4 5.55 16.77 48.71
CA ALA A 4 5.54 16.92 47.26
C ALA A 4 6.36 15.77 46.65
N CYS A 5 5.69 14.81 46.03
CA CYS A 5 6.28 13.77 45.18
C CYS A 5 7.12 14.41 44.07
N ARG A 6 8.43 14.53 44.27
CA ARG A 6 9.38 14.77 43.18
C ARG A 6 9.64 13.46 42.46
N TYR A 7 9.01 13.27 41.31
CA TYR A 7 9.41 12.22 40.37
C TYR A 7 10.84 12.53 39.87
N PRO A 8 11.76 11.55 39.85
CA PRO A 8 13.04 11.72 39.19
C PRO A 8 12.81 11.88 37.69
N VAL A 9 13.27 13.00 37.13
CA VAL A 9 13.34 13.19 35.68
C VAL A 9 14.39 12.24 35.11
N LEU A 10 13.95 11.10 34.56
CA LEU A 10 14.79 10.28 33.70
C LEU A 10 15.23 11.16 32.51
N PRO A 11 16.50 11.13 32.08
CA PRO A 11 16.92 11.81 30.87
C PRO A 11 16.05 11.30 29.72
N HIS A 12 15.20 12.16 29.19
CA HIS A 12 14.41 11.83 28.01
C HIS A 12 15.39 11.77 26.84
N THR A 13 15.97 10.59 26.60
CA THR A 13 16.44 10.27 25.25
C THR A 13 15.21 10.39 24.37
N MET A 14 15.16 11.43 23.53
CA MET A 14 14.20 11.47 22.44
C MET A 14 14.31 10.12 21.73
N PRO A 15 13.20 9.42 21.43
CA PRO A 15 13.28 8.25 20.60
C PRO A 15 14.07 8.64 19.35
N PRO A 16 15.00 7.79 18.86
CA PRO A 16 15.76 8.10 17.67
C PRO A 16 14.79 8.60 16.61
N SER A 17 15.06 9.77 16.00
CA SER A 17 14.23 10.31 14.93
C SER A 17 13.85 9.16 14.01
N ALA A 18 12.55 8.89 13.86
CA ALA A 18 12.10 7.77 13.05
C ALA A 18 12.59 8.00 11.61
N SER A 19 13.66 7.30 11.24
CA SER A 19 14.30 7.41 9.94
C SER A 19 13.87 6.24 9.07
N VAL A 20 13.72 6.50 7.77
CA VAL A 20 13.35 5.49 6.80
C VAL A 20 14.64 4.91 6.23
N SER A 21 14.87 3.60 6.40
CA SER A 21 15.99 2.92 5.74
C SER A 21 15.78 2.85 4.23
N SER A 22 16.84 2.66 3.46
CA SER A 22 16.74 2.46 2.01
C SER A 22 15.82 1.30 1.65
N ASP A 23 15.87 0.21 2.42
CA ASP A 23 15.05 -0.98 2.18
C ASP A 23 13.57 -0.73 2.48
N MET A 24 13.29 0.02 3.55
CA MET A 24 11.93 0.47 3.85
C MET A 24 11.41 1.38 2.74
N LEU A 25 12.22 2.32 2.25
CA LEU A 25 11.83 3.18 1.13
C LEU A 25 11.55 2.36 -0.14
N ASN A 26 12.35 1.36 -0.46
CA ASN A 26 12.14 0.48 -1.60
C ASN A 26 10.85 -0.33 -1.46
N THR A 27 10.58 -0.83 -0.26
CA THR A 27 9.35 -1.55 0.08
C THR A 27 8.12 -0.65 -0.10
N LEU A 28 8.17 0.58 0.41
CA LEU A 28 7.09 1.57 0.25
C LEU A 28 6.84 1.91 -1.22
N LYS A 29 7.91 2.04 -2.03
CA LYS A 29 7.79 2.26 -3.48
C LYS A 29 7.14 1.08 -4.20
N LEU A 30 7.47 -0.16 -3.82
CA LEU A 30 6.82 -1.35 -4.37
C LEU A 30 5.32 -1.35 -4.06
N TYR A 31 4.92 -1.09 -2.82
CA TYR A 31 3.51 -1.04 -2.46
C TYR A 31 2.76 0.15 -3.07
N ALA A 32 3.43 1.27 -3.30
CA ALA A 32 2.86 2.38 -4.06
C ALA A 32 2.53 1.96 -5.51
N GLN A 33 3.36 1.12 -6.12
CA GLN A 33 3.08 0.56 -7.45
C GLN A 33 1.91 -0.43 -7.43
N TYR A 34 1.78 -1.27 -6.40
CA TYR A 34 0.60 -2.12 -6.21
C TYR A 34 -0.69 -1.28 -6.07
N ALA A 35 -0.63 -0.21 -5.28
CA ALA A 35 -1.74 0.73 -5.16
C ALA A 35 -2.07 1.39 -6.50
N GLY A 36 -1.08 1.81 -7.29
CA GLY A 36 -1.30 2.32 -8.65
C GLY A 36 -1.91 1.27 -9.59
N ALA A 37 -1.46 0.01 -9.49
CA ALA A 37 -1.95 -1.09 -10.33
C ALA A 37 -3.42 -1.42 -10.10
N SER A 38 -4.00 -1.06 -8.96
CA SER A 38 -5.43 -1.25 -8.68
C SER A 38 -6.34 -0.49 -9.66
N TYR A 39 -5.84 0.58 -10.27
CA TYR A 39 -6.56 1.35 -11.29
C TYR A 39 -6.54 0.69 -12.67
N CYS A 40 -5.70 -0.33 -12.88
CA CYS A 40 -5.51 -0.97 -14.18
C CYS A 40 -6.04 -2.42 -14.24
N ASN A 41 -6.18 -3.09 -13.09
CA ASN A 41 -6.33 -4.56 -13.03
C ASN A 41 -7.62 -5.03 -12.34
N SER A 42 -8.61 -4.17 -12.09
CA SER A 42 -9.86 -4.57 -11.42
C SER A 42 -10.73 -5.53 -12.23
N GLU A 43 -10.50 -5.66 -13.53
CA GLU A 43 -11.22 -6.58 -14.43
C GLU A 43 -10.28 -7.57 -15.14
N ALA A 44 -9.02 -7.66 -14.69
CA ALA A 44 -8.04 -8.52 -15.31
C ALA A 44 -8.32 -10.02 -15.06
N ALA A 45 -7.92 -10.87 -16.01
CA ALA A 45 -8.16 -12.30 -15.93
C ALA A 45 -7.35 -12.96 -14.79
N ILE A 46 -7.95 -13.91 -14.09
CA ILE A 46 -7.26 -14.70 -13.07
C ILE A 46 -6.11 -15.48 -13.71
N GLY A 47 -4.94 -15.46 -13.07
CA GLY A 47 -3.69 -16.04 -13.56
C GLY A 47 -2.88 -15.11 -14.47
N SER A 48 -3.42 -13.99 -14.92
CA SER A 48 -2.66 -13.00 -15.69
C SER A 48 -1.69 -12.21 -14.81
N THR A 49 -0.61 -11.72 -15.42
CA THR A 49 0.37 -10.87 -14.74
C THR A 49 -0.21 -9.46 -14.53
N VAL A 50 -0.01 -8.91 -13.34
CA VAL A 50 -0.33 -7.51 -13.03
C VAL A 50 0.44 -6.60 -13.98
N SER A 51 -0.27 -5.71 -14.67
CA SER A 51 0.34 -4.78 -15.62
C SER A 51 -0.32 -3.40 -15.59
N CYS A 52 0.43 -2.36 -15.97
CA CYS A 52 -0.07 -0.99 -16.01
C CYS A 52 0.47 -0.25 -17.23
N SER A 53 -0.34 0.66 -17.79
CA SER A 53 0.16 1.65 -18.75
C SER A 53 0.95 2.75 -18.03
N GLY A 54 1.71 3.54 -18.80
CA GLY A 54 2.38 4.75 -18.27
C GLY A 54 3.47 4.51 -17.22
N ASN A 55 4.02 3.29 -17.14
CA ASN A 55 5.07 2.92 -16.18
C ASN A 55 4.65 3.06 -14.70
N ALA A 56 3.36 2.88 -14.40
CA ALA A 56 2.83 3.02 -13.04
C ALA A 56 3.22 1.86 -12.10
N CYS A 57 3.50 0.66 -12.64
CA CYS A 57 3.84 -0.52 -11.83
C CYS A 57 4.96 -1.42 -12.39
N PRO A 58 6.12 -0.88 -12.82
CA PRO A 58 7.19 -1.65 -13.44
C PRO A 58 7.80 -2.73 -12.54
N ALA A 59 7.99 -2.46 -11.25
CA ALA A 59 8.57 -3.44 -10.31
C ALA A 59 7.60 -4.58 -10.03
N VAL A 60 6.29 -4.29 -9.95
CA VAL A 60 5.24 -5.31 -9.79
C VAL A 60 5.15 -6.20 -11.03
N THR A 61 5.18 -5.58 -12.22
CA THR A 61 5.17 -6.30 -13.50
C THR A 61 6.42 -7.17 -13.64
N ALA A 62 7.60 -6.61 -13.33
CA ALA A 62 8.88 -7.32 -13.39
C ALA A 62 8.96 -8.47 -12.37
N ALA A 63 8.29 -8.34 -11.22
CA ALA A 63 8.19 -9.41 -10.23
C ALA A 63 7.28 -10.58 -10.68
N GLY A 64 6.57 -10.43 -11.80
CA GLY A 64 5.67 -11.45 -12.32
C GLY A 64 4.50 -11.71 -11.38
N ALA A 65 4.04 -10.67 -10.65
CA ALA A 65 2.92 -10.78 -9.74
C ALA A 65 1.67 -11.27 -10.50
N ALA A 66 1.10 -12.39 -10.06
CA ALA A 66 -0.02 -13.04 -10.75
C ALA A 66 -1.33 -12.77 -10.03
N ILE A 67 -2.37 -12.38 -10.78
CA ILE A 67 -3.68 -12.08 -10.23
C ILE A 67 -4.38 -13.38 -9.82
N THR A 68 -4.93 -13.39 -8.62
CA THR A 68 -5.62 -14.56 -8.04
C THR A 68 -7.11 -14.29 -7.79
N ALA A 69 -7.49 -13.03 -7.60
CA ALA A 69 -8.88 -12.60 -7.54
C ALA A 69 -8.99 -11.15 -8.00
N THR A 70 -10.15 -10.78 -8.53
CA THR A 70 -10.56 -9.39 -8.75
C THR A 70 -11.88 -9.14 -8.02
N PHE A 71 -12.14 -7.90 -7.65
CA PHE A 71 -13.40 -7.52 -7.02
C PHE A 71 -13.84 -6.14 -7.47
N ALA A 72 -15.16 -5.98 -7.59
CA ALA A 72 -15.83 -4.72 -7.87
C ALA A 72 -17.14 -4.68 -7.08
N GLY A 73 -17.38 -3.61 -6.33
CA GLY A 73 -18.62 -3.34 -5.62
C GLY A 73 -19.54 -2.47 -6.47
N SER A 74 -20.75 -2.96 -6.76
CA SER A 74 -21.76 -2.21 -7.53
C SER A 74 -22.23 -0.93 -6.83
N ASP A 75 -22.26 -0.94 -5.50
CA ASP A 75 -22.89 0.11 -4.71
C ASP A 75 -21.89 1.17 -4.23
N THR A 76 -20.62 0.79 -4.07
CA THR A 76 -19.57 1.61 -3.48
C THR A 76 -18.47 2.02 -4.47
N ASP A 77 -18.50 1.50 -5.71
CA ASP A 77 -17.45 1.63 -6.73
C ASP A 77 -16.05 1.21 -6.21
N ILE A 78 -15.99 0.42 -5.14
CA ILE A 78 -14.74 -0.15 -4.66
C ILE A 78 -14.31 -1.22 -5.65
N GLN A 79 -13.12 -1.07 -6.20
CA GLN A 79 -12.57 -2.01 -7.17
C GLN A 79 -11.15 -2.39 -6.79
N GLY A 80 -10.68 -3.55 -7.21
CA GLY A 80 -9.32 -3.98 -6.93
C GLY A 80 -9.04 -5.42 -7.29
N PHE A 81 -7.90 -5.90 -6.80
CA PHE A 81 -7.45 -7.27 -7.05
C PHE A 81 -6.61 -7.81 -5.89
N VAL A 82 -6.47 -9.14 -5.87
CA VAL A 82 -5.53 -9.87 -5.03
C VAL A 82 -4.53 -10.56 -5.93
N SER A 83 -3.24 -10.49 -5.59
CA SER A 83 -2.17 -11.11 -6.37
C SER A 83 -1.16 -11.85 -5.50
N THR A 84 -0.49 -12.82 -6.11
CA THR A 84 0.65 -13.53 -5.53
C THR A 84 1.94 -13.07 -6.21
N ASP A 85 2.91 -12.64 -5.41
CA ASP A 85 4.23 -12.25 -5.84
C ASP A 85 5.24 -13.26 -5.31
N LYS A 86 5.72 -14.14 -6.19
CA LYS A 86 6.66 -15.20 -5.81
C LYS A 86 8.07 -14.68 -5.59
N GLN A 87 8.44 -13.58 -6.24
CA GLN A 87 9.77 -12.98 -6.09
C GLN A 87 9.91 -12.34 -4.71
N ASN A 88 8.90 -11.60 -4.26
CA ASN A 88 8.90 -10.93 -2.96
C ASN A 88 8.26 -11.78 -1.83
N GLN A 89 7.71 -12.95 -2.17
CA GLN A 89 7.05 -13.88 -1.24
C GLN A 89 5.88 -13.26 -0.47
N VAL A 90 5.05 -12.47 -1.16
CA VAL A 90 3.89 -11.78 -0.57
C VAL A 90 2.59 -12.08 -1.33
N ILE A 91 1.48 -12.00 -0.61
CA ILE A 91 0.14 -11.93 -1.18
C ILE A 91 -0.36 -10.51 -0.93
N VAL A 92 -0.73 -9.80 -2.00
CA VAL A 92 -1.10 -8.37 -1.92
C VAL A 92 -2.54 -8.18 -2.38
N MET A 93 -3.34 -7.58 -1.51
CA MET A 93 -4.66 -7.04 -1.84
C MET A 93 -4.51 -5.55 -2.14
N SER A 94 -4.85 -5.16 -3.37
CA SER A 94 -4.75 -3.77 -3.84
C SER A 94 -6.14 -3.24 -4.12
N VAL A 95 -6.51 -2.16 -3.42
CA VAL A 95 -7.81 -1.51 -3.52
C VAL A 95 -7.63 -0.16 -4.23
N ARG A 96 -8.45 0.06 -5.26
CA ARG A 96 -8.52 1.32 -5.99
C ARG A 96 -9.18 2.39 -5.12
N GLY A 97 -8.62 3.59 -5.14
CA GLY A 97 -9.30 4.78 -4.63
C GLY A 97 -10.43 5.23 -5.56
N SER A 98 -11.13 6.29 -5.15
CA SER A 98 -12.16 6.91 -5.98
C SER A 98 -11.56 7.46 -7.28
N HIS A 99 -12.26 7.24 -8.41
CA HIS A 99 -11.90 7.88 -9.69
C HIS A 99 -11.93 9.41 -9.62
N SER A 100 -12.66 9.96 -8.64
CA SER A 100 -12.66 11.38 -8.32
C SER A 100 -12.12 11.58 -6.90
N ILE A 101 -10.80 11.58 -6.73
CA ILE A 101 -10.15 11.98 -5.46
C ILE A 101 -10.70 13.33 -4.96
N ARG A 102 -11.03 14.25 -5.88
CA ARG A 102 -11.65 15.54 -5.53
C ARG A 102 -13.03 15.40 -4.90
N ASN A 103 -13.86 14.45 -5.37
CA ASN A 103 -15.21 14.22 -4.83
C ASN A 103 -15.16 13.52 -3.46
N TRP A 104 -14.13 12.73 -3.18
CA TRP A 104 -13.95 12.05 -1.90
C TRP A 104 -13.35 12.94 -0.80
N ILE A 105 -12.65 14.03 -1.16
CA ILE A 105 -12.10 14.99 -0.19
C ILE A 105 -13.12 16.09 0.16
N THR A 106 -14.09 16.36 -0.71
CA THR A 106 -15.10 17.41 -0.52
C THR A 106 -16.34 16.97 0.28
N GLU A 107 -16.53 15.67 0.46
CA GLU A 107 -17.62 15.05 1.25
C GLU A 107 -17.03 14.22 2.39
#